data_AF-A0A5J5GHZ0-F1
#
_entry.id   AF-A0A5J5GHZ0-F1
#
_cell.length_a   1.000
_cell.length_b   1.000
_cell.length_c   1.000
_cell.angle_alpha   90.00
_cell.angle_beta   90.00
_cell.angle_gamma   90.00
#
_symmetry.space_group_name_H-M   'P 1'
#
loop_
_entity.id
_entity.type
_entity.pdbx_description
1 polymer ?
#
loop_
_entity_poly.entity_id
_entity_poly.type
_entity_poly.pdbx_seq_one_letter_code
_entity_poly.pdbx_strand_id
1 'polypeptide(L)'
;MNNTWGLVFTKINTVENKFEALLSLNTGTEDETRIIFNRIKNEFSENKGDPEVVIDFVDEDDSIVGDFSITKSQAGKIAGLLGHKLSA
;
A
#
# COMPACT_ATOMS: atom_id res chain seq x y z
N MET A 1 12.01 -16.81 10.30
CA MET A 1 11.56 -16.28 9.01
C MET A 1 11.46 -14.78 9.22
N ASN A 2 12.45 -14.04 8.73
CA ASN A 2 12.40 -12.57 8.76
C ASN A 2 11.26 -12.13 7.82
N ASN A 3 10.60 -11.03 8.12
CA ASN A 3 9.63 -10.43 7.19
C ASN A 3 10.35 -10.22 5.86
N THR A 4 9.87 -10.84 4.78
CA THR A 4 10.60 -10.90 3.52
C THR A 4 10.23 -9.75 2.60
N TRP A 5 8.97 -9.55 2.24
CA TRP A 5 8.53 -8.42 1.41
C TRP A 5 7.07 -8.10 1.70
N GLY A 6 6.64 -6.88 1.43
CA GLY A 6 5.29 -6.48 1.81
C GLY A 6 4.71 -5.25 1.12
N LEU A 7 3.47 -4.97 1.49
CA LEU A 7 2.74 -3.77 1.12
C LEU A 7 2.31 -3.00 2.36
N VAL A 8 2.58 -1.70 2.40
CA VAL A 8 2.13 -0.81 3.47
C VAL A 8 1.19 0.24 2.89
N PHE A 9 0.02 0.39 3.50
CA PHE A 9 -0.98 1.39 3.12
C PHE A 9 -0.83 2.54 4.10
N THR A 10 -0.35 3.68 3.62
CA THR A 10 -0.07 4.85 4.44
C THR A 10 -1.05 5.96 4.08
N LYS A 11 -1.88 6.38 5.04
CA LYS A 11 -2.70 7.58 4.91
C LYS A 11 -1.85 8.81 5.10
N ILE A 12 -2.05 9.79 4.24
CA ILE A 12 -1.36 11.08 4.29
C ILE A 12 -2.36 12.14 4.74
N ASN A 13 -2.04 12.83 5.83
CA ASN A 13 -2.75 14.03 6.26
C ASN A 13 -1.84 15.24 6.01
N THR A 14 -2.06 15.92 4.89
CA THR A 14 -1.27 17.08 4.47
C THR A 14 -1.50 18.32 5.33
N VAL A 15 -2.67 18.43 6.00
CA VAL A 15 -3.01 19.55 6.89
C VAL A 15 -2.23 19.47 8.20
N GLU A 16 -2.17 18.27 8.79
CA GLU A 16 -1.48 18.04 10.07
C GLU A 16 -0.02 17.61 9.89
N ASN A 17 0.44 17.44 8.65
CA ASN A 17 1.74 16.86 8.30
C ASN A 17 2.00 15.52 9.01
N LYS A 18 1.03 14.60 8.92
CA LYS A 18 1.08 13.29 9.57
C LYS A 18 0.91 12.16 8.57
N PHE A 19 1.58 11.05 8.87
CA PHE A 19 1.43 9.77 8.20
C PHE A 19 0.84 8.76 9.17
N GLU A 20 -0.11 7.97 8.71
CA GLU A 20 -0.80 6.97 9.51
C GLU A 20 -0.84 5.65 8.73
N ALA A 21 -0.18 4.62 9.26
CA ALA A 21 -0.23 3.29 8.67
C ALA A 21 -1.64 2.70 8.87
N LEU A 22 -2.31 2.40 7.77
CA LEU A 22 -3.65 1.82 7.74
C LEU A 22 -3.65 0.29 7.68
N LEU A 23 -2.65 -0.29 7.02
CA LEU A 23 -2.51 -1.72 6.81
C LEU A 23 -1.07 -2.04 6.44
N SER A 24 -0.50 -3.07 7.06
CA SER A 24 0.82 -3.62 6.68
C SER A 24 0.64 -5.10 6.40
N LEU A 25 1.03 -5.52 5.19
CA LEU A 25 0.90 -6.89 4.72
C LEU A 25 2.27 -7.46 4.45
N ASN A 26 2.59 -8.60 5.04
CA ASN A 26 3.65 -9.45 4.55
C ASN A 26 3.05 -10.38 3.50
N THR A 27 3.52 -10.28 2.27
CA THR A 27 3.00 -11.00 1.11
C THR A 27 3.92 -12.13 0.64
N GLY A 28 4.97 -12.44 1.41
CA GLY A 28 5.92 -13.50 1.11
C GLY A 28 7.17 -12.95 0.43
N THR A 29 7.47 -13.47 -0.76
CA THR A 29 8.68 -13.15 -1.54
C THR A 29 8.55 -11.84 -2.32
N GLU A 30 9.67 -11.36 -2.87
CA GLU A 30 9.69 -10.21 -3.79
C GLU A 30 8.73 -10.40 -4.96
N ASP A 31 8.81 -11.56 -5.63
CA ASP A 31 8.03 -11.86 -6.82
C ASP A 31 6.52 -11.88 -6.54
N GLU A 32 6.11 -12.53 -5.45
CA GLU A 32 4.71 -12.57 -5.03
C GLU A 32 4.18 -11.17 -4.73
N THR A 33 4.95 -10.37 -3.99
CA THR A 33 4.59 -9.00 -3.64
C THR A 33 4.52 -8.10 -4.88
N ARG A 34 5.49 -8.23 -5.79
CA ARG A 34 5.57 -7.49 -7.05
C ARG A 34 4.39 -7.82 -7.98
N ILE A 35 3.97 -9.08 -8.04
CA ILE A 35 2.78 -9.49 -8.80
C ILE A 35 1.53 -8.79 -8.25
N ILE A 36 1.35 -8.79 -6.94
CA ILE A 36 0.21 -8.13 -6.29
C ILE A 36 0.26 -6.62 -6.55
N PHE A 37 1.41 -5.98 -6.34
CA PHE A 37 1.59 -4.55 -6.55
C PHE A 37 1.30 -4.12 -7.99
N ASN A 38 1.86 -4.84 -8.96
CA ASN A 38 1.62 -4.56 -10.38
C ASN A 38 0.15 -4.79 -10.77
N ARG A 39 -0.50 -5.80 -10.19
CA ARG A 39 -1.94 -6.03 -10.38
C ARG A 39 -2.76 -4.84 -9.88
N ILE A 40 -2.45 -4.31 -8.70
CA ILE A 40 -3.11 -3.09 -8.18
C ILE A 40 -2.92 -1.92 -9.14
N LYS A 41 -1.69 -1.67 -9.61
CA LYS A 41 -1.39 -0.58 -10.55
C LYS A 41 -2.10 -0.71 -11.90
N ASN A 42 -2.39 -1.94 -12.33
CA ASN A 42 -3.12 -2.21 -13.56
C ASN A 42 -4.65 -2.07 -13.40
N GLU A 43 -5.19 -2.45 -12.24
CA GLU A 43 -6.63 -2.43 -11.97
C GLU A 43 -7.14 -1.06 -11.51
N PHE A 44 -6.29 -0.24 -10.89
CA PHE A 44 -6.66 1.04 -10.31
C PHE A 44 -5.89 2.19 -10.94
N SER A 45 -6.57 3.29 -11.20
CA SER A 45 -5.92 4.53 -11.65
C SER A 45 -5.20 5.21 -10.50
N GLU A 46 -3.97 5.63 -10.76
CA GLU A 46 -3.18 6.44 -9.85
C GLU A 46 -3.89 7.77 -9.54
N ASN A 47 -3.94 8.12 -8.26
CA ASN A 47 -4.42 9.42 -7.83
C ASN A 47 -3.29 10.45 -7.98
N LYS A 48 -3.38 11.29 -9.01
CA LYS A 48 -2.43 12.38 -9.30
C LYS A 48 -2.78 13.72 -8.63
N GLY A 49 -3.87 13.76 -7.86
CA GLY A 49 -4.25 14.92 -7.06
C GLY A 49 -3.55 14.92 -5.69
N ASP A 50 -4.21 15.47 -4.67
CA ASP A 50 -3.71 15.34 -3.30
C ASP A 50 -3.72 13.86 -2.88
N PRO A 51 -2.58 13.30 -2.45
CA PRO A 51 -2.50 11.90 -2.12
C PRO A 51 -3.20 11.66 -0.78
N GLU A 52 -4.27 10.84 -0.79
CA GLU A 52 -5.00 10.47 0.42
C GLU A 52 -4.36 9.24 1.08
N VAL A 53 -3.98 8.25 0.27
CA VAL A 53 -3.32 7.01 0.70
C VAL A 53 -2.25 6.65 -0.34
N VAL A 54 -1.10 6.19 0.14
CA VAL A 54 -0.04 5.60 -0.68
C VAL A 54 0.07 4.13 -0.33
N ILE A 55 0.24 3.28 -1.34
CA ILE A 55 0.65 1.89 -1.16
C ILE A 55 2.15 1.82 -1.44
N ASP A 56 2.92 1.52 -0.41
CA ASP A 56 4.36 1.32 -0.48
C ASP A 56 4.66 -0.17 -0.68
N PHE A 57 5.46 -0.49 -1.69
CA PHE A 57 6.10 -1.79 -1.86
C PHE A 57 7.42 -1.77 -1.09
N VAL A 58 7.50 -2.58 -0.03
CA VAL A 58 8.63 -2.61 0.90
C VAL A 58 9.39 -3.93 0.83
N ASP A 59 10.71 -3.85 1.00
CA ASP A 59 11.61 -5.01 1.08
C ASP A 59 11.77 -5.55 2.51
N GLU A 60 12.70 -6.51 2.70
CA GLU A 60 12.96 -7.18 3.98
C GLU A 60 13.53 -6.26 5.05
N ASP A 61 14.09 -5.11 4.65
CA ASP A 61 14.65 -4.08 5.52
C ASP A 61 13.65 -2.92 5.74
N ASP A 62 12.37 -3.12 5.41
CA ASP A 62 11.30 -2.12 5.41
C ASP A 62 11.61 -0.89 4.52
N SER A 63 12.51 -1.03 3.54
CA SER A 63 12.84 0.05 2.60
C SER A 63 11.82 0.11 1.47
N ILE A 64 11.38 1.32 1.12
CA ILE A 64 10.42 1.53 0.03
C ILE A 64 11.13 1.38 -1.31
N VAL A 65 10.76 0.37 -2.08
CA VAL A 65 11.29 0.13 -3.44
C VAL A 65 10.36 0.65 -4.53
N GLY A 66 9.14 1.04 -4.18
CA GLY A 66 8.19 1.69 -5.07
C GLY A 66 6.90 2.07 -4.36
N ASP A 67 6.19 3.05 -4.91
CA ASP A 67 4.97 3.57 -4.33
C ASP A 67 3.86 3.72 -5.39
N PHE A 68 2.62 3.84 -4.90
CA PHE A 68 1.45 4.10 -5.73
C PHE A 68 0.40 4.90 -4.97
N SER A 69 0.14 6.12 -5.43
CA SER A 69 -0.84 7.02 -4.83
C SER A 69 -2.27 6.65 -5.25
N ILE A 70 -3.17 6.57 -4.28
CA ILE A 70 -4.59 6.21 -4.47
C ILE A 70 -5.51 7.03 -3.56
N THR A 71 -6.81 6.98 -3.83
CA THR A 71 -7.85 7.54 -2.94
C THR A 71 -8.13 6.60 -1.77
N LYS A 72 -8.71 7.12 -0.67
CA LYS A 72 -9.13 6.29 0.47
C LYS A 72 -10.17 5.24 0.08
N SER A 73 -11.06 5.57 -0.87
CA SER A 73 -12.07 4.65 -1.39
C SER A 73 -11.43 3.46 -2.13
N GLN A 74 -10.42 3.73 -2.97
CA GLN A 74 -9.65 2.68 -3.63
C GLN A 74 -8.89 1.82 -2.62
N ALA A 75 -8.26 2.44 -1.62
CA ALA A 75 -7.54 1.71 -0.57
C ALA A 75 -8.44 0.69 0.16
N GLY A 76 -9.67 1.10 0.49
CA GLY A 76 -10.65 0.19 1.12
C GLY A 76 -11.06 -0.97 0.20
N LYS A 77 -11.21 -0.72 -1.11
CA LYS A 77 -11.51 -1.77 -2.09
C LYS A 77 -10.34 -2.74 -2.24
N ILE A 78 -9.12 -2.23 -2.37
CA ILE A 78 -7.90 -3.03 -2.51
C ILE A 78 -7.70 -3.90 -1.26
N ALA A 79 -7.80 -3.32 -0.06
CA ALA A 79 -7.72 -4.08 1.18
C ALA A 79 -8.76 -5.23 1.20
N GLY A 80 -10.00 -4.95 0.80
CA GLY A 80 -11.06 -5.96 0.69
C GLY A 80 -10.76 -7.06 -0.33
N LEU A 81 -10.21 -6.72 -1.50
CA LEU A 81 -9.78 -7.69 -2.53
C LEU A 81 -8.67 -8.61 -2.01
N LEU A 82 -7.81 -8.11 -1.13
CA LEU A 82 -6.76 -8.88 -0.46
C LEU A 82 -7.26 -9.64 0.78
N GLY A 83 -8.55 -9.54 1.13
CA GLY A 83 -9.13 -10.22 2.29
C GLY A 83 -8.94 -9.49 3.63
N HIS A 84 -8.59 -8.21 3.60
CA HIS A 84 -8.29 -7.39 4.77
C HIS A 84 -9.25 -6.20 4.91
N LYS A 85 -9.13 -5.50 6.04
CA LYS A 85 -9.77 -4.20 6.30
C LYS A 85 -8.69 -3.22 6.72
N LEU A 86 -8.85 -1.95 6.34
CA LEU A 86 -8.00 -0.87 6.83
C LEU A 86 -8.27 -0.66 8.32
N SER A 87 -7.26 -0.23 9.08
CA SER A 87 -7.45 0.26 10.44
C SER A 87 -8.41 1.46 10.43
N ALA A 88 -9.20 1.56 11.51
CA ALA A 88 -10.19 2.61 11.69
C ALA A 88 -9.55 3.96 11.99
#